data_AF-A0A528FES1-F1
#
_entry.id   AF-A0A528FES1-F1
#
_cell.length_a   1.000
_cell.length_b   1.000
_cell.length_c   1.000
_cell.angle_alpha   90.00
_cell.angle_beta   90.00
_cell.angle_gamma   90.00
#
_symmetry.space_group_name_H-M   'P 1'
#
loop_
_entity.id
_entity.type
_entity.pdbx_description
1 polymer ?
#
loop_
_entity_poly.entity_id
_entity_poly.type
_entity_poly.pdbx_seq_one_letter_code
_entity_poly.pdbx_strand_id
1 'polypeptide(L)' 'SDDVATRKLLMETQHSRLPAGDGSVDAMIGVVQTRDVLAAMLGGRALDPRRHVRSAPIVHDQADALDVLSTLR' A
#
# COMPACT_ATOMS: atom_id res chain seq x y z
N SER A 1 1.69 -18.69 8.30
CA SER A 1 2.33 -18.22 7.05
C SER A 1 1.92 -16.77 6.85
N ASP A 2 2.85 -15.90 6.48
CA ASP A 2 2.67 -14.45 6.34
C ASP A 2 1.46 -14.05 5.46
N ASP A 3 1.11 -14.93 4.50
CA ASP A 3 -0.09 -14.86 3.67
C ASP A 3 -1.40 -14.78 4.47
N VAL A 4 -1.55 -15.57 5.55
CA VAL A 4 -2.77 -15.58 6.38
C VAL A 4 -2.93 -14.26 7.14
N ALA A 5 -1.83 -13.74 7.70
CA ALA A 5 -1.83 -12.46 8.39
C ALA A 5 -2.14 -11.31 7.42
N THR A 6 -1.54 -11.35 6.22
CA THR A 6 -1.79 -10.37 5.16
C THR A 6 -3.26 -10.40 4.69
N ARG A 7 -3.84 -11.59 4.47
CA ARG A 7 -5.27 -11.73 4.13
C ARG A 7 -6.17 -11.15 5.21
N LYS A 8 -5.89 -11.48 6.47
CA LYS A 8 -6.64 -10.95 7.61
C LYS A 8 -6.57 -9.41 7.63
N LEU A 9 -5.37 -8.84 7.52
CA LEU A 9 -5.16 -7.39 7.45
C LEU A 9 -5.97 -6.75 6.30
N LEU A 10 -5.91 -7.32 5.10
CA LEU A 10 -6.62 -6.82 3.92
C LEU A 10 -8.15 -6.88 4.07
N MET A 11 -8.67 -7.84 4.83
CA MET A 11 -10.11 -7.96 5.09
C MET A 11 -10.61 -7.06 6.23
N GLU A 12 -9.77 -6.83 7.24
CA GLU A 12 -10.15 -6.07 8.45
C GLU A 12 -9.85 -4.57 8.34
N THR A 13 -8.93 -4.17 7.47
CA THR A 13 -8.54 -2.78 7.32
C THR A 13 -9.68 -1.90 6.80
N GLN A 14 -9.83 -0.72 7.40
CA GLN A 14 -10.74 0.33 6.94
C GLN A 14 -10.06 1.30 5.96
N HIS A 15 -8.78 1.09 5.64
CA HIS A 15 -8.02 1.99 4.78
C HIS A 15 -8.01 1.51 3.32
N SER A 16 -8.19 2.46 2.41
CA SER A 16 -8.14 2.19 0.95
C SER A 16 -6.71 2.00 0.45
N ARG A 17 -5.73 2.54 1.18
CA ARG A 17 -4.29 2.44 0.88
C ARG A 17 -3.55 2.04 2.15
N LEU A 18 -2.58 1.14 1.99
CA LEU A 18 -1.70 0.71 3.08
C LEU A 18 -0.25 1.01 2.71
N PRO A 19 0.59 1.41 3.68
CA PRO A 19 2.04 1.47 3.49
C PRO A 19 2.59 0.07 3.20
N ALA A 20 3.56 -0.01 2.29
CA ALA A 20 4.29 -1.23 1.99
C ALA A 20 5.77 -1.03 2.35
N GLY A 21 6.27 -1.84 3.27
CA GLY A 21 7.67 -1.90 3.66
C GLY A 21 8.27 -3.28 3.38
N ASP A 22 9.59 -3.34 3.18
CA ASP A 22 10.32 -4.60 2.99
C ASP A 22 10.86 -5.10 4.33
N GLY A 23 10.08 -5.92 5.03
CA GLY A 23 10.46 -6.50 6.32
C GLY A 23 10.49 -5.53 7.51
N SER A 24 10.38 -4.22 7.29
CA SER A 24 10.27 -3.18 8.32
C SER A 24 9.46 -1.98 7.81
N VAL A 25 8.86 -1.24 8.74
CA VAL A 25 8.22 0.06 8.48
C VAL A 25 9.23 1.15 8.13
N ASP A 26 10.50 0.98 8.50
CA ASP A 26 11.57 1.91 8.15
C ASP A 26 12.08 1.69 6.71
N ALA A 27 11.84 0.50 6.17
CA ALA A 27 12.23 0.10 4.81
C ALA A 27 11.06 0.27 3.84
N MET A 28 10.48 1.47 3.76
CA MET A 28 9.33 1.76 2.91
C MET A 28 9.65 1.62 1.42
N ILE A 29 8.85 0.81 0.73
CA ILE A 29 8.95 0.57 -0.72
C ILE A 29 7.76 1.17 -1.50
N GLY A 30 6.74 1.68 -0.81
CA GLY A 30 5.63 2.41 -1.43
C GLY A 30 4.29 2.20 -0.73
N VAL A 31 3.22 2.13 -1.51
CA VAL A 31 1.85 1.91 -1.03
C VAL A 31 1.14 0.86 -1.87
N VAL A 32 0.21 0.11 -1.26
CA VAL A 32 -0.71 -0.79 -1.96
C VAL A 32 -2.13 -0.25 -1.88
N GLN A 33 -2.90 -0.41 -2.96
CA GLN A 33 -4.35 -0.17 -2.92
C GLN A 33 -5.06 -1.46 -2.54
N THR A 34 -5.79 -1.45 -1.43
CA THR A 34 -6.43 -2.66 -0.88
C THR A 34 -7.41 -3.28 -1.88
N ARG A 35 -8.18 -2.44 -2.57
CA ARG A 35 -9.09 -2.85 -3.66
C ARG A 35 -8.39 -3.67 -4.75
N ASP A 36 -7.20 -3.27 -5.19
CA ASP A 36 -6.55 -3.91 -6.33
C ASP A 36 -5.97 -5.28 -5.95
N VAL A 37 -5.47 -5.40 -4.72
CA VAL A 37 -5.03 -6.69 -4.15
C VAL A 37 -6.23 -7.62 -3.95
N LEU A 38 -7.31 -7.12 -3.34
CA LEU A 38 -8.55 -7.88 -3.14
C LEU A 38 -9.16 -8.34 -4.47
N ALA A 39 -9.20 -7.48 -5.49
CA ALA A 39 -9.67 -7.84 -6.83
C ALA A 39 -8.82 -8.95 -7.45
N ALA A 40 -7.50 -8.94 -7.26
CA ALA A 40 -6.63 -10.03 -7.70
C ALA A 40 -6.92 -11.35 -6.98
N MET A 41 -7.14 -11.31 -5.67
CA MET A 41 -7.49 -12.48 -4.86
C MET A 41 -8.85 -13.07 -5.27
N LEU A 42 -9.87 -12.23 -5.47
CA LEU A 42 -11.20 -12.65 -5.91
C LEU A 42 -11.18 -13.25 -7.33
N GLY A 43 -10.25 -12.81 -8.17
CA GLY A 43 -10.00 -13.41 -9.48
C GLY A 43 -9.22 -14.73 -9.46
N GLY A 44 -9.00 -15.32 -8.28
CA GLY A 44 -8.30 -16.61 -8.14
C GLY A 44 -6.78 -16.54 -8.30
N ARG A 45 -6.20 -15.34 -8.33
CA ARG A 45 -4.73 -15.19 -8.38
C ARG A 45 -4.13 -15.45 -7.01
N ALA A 46 -2.91 -15.98 -6.99
CA ALA A 46 -2.13 -16.08 -5.77
C ALA A 46 -1.95 -14.68 -5.15
N LEU A 47 -2.04 -14.60 -3.82
CA LEU A 47 -1.82 -13.35 -3.11
C LEU A 47 -0.33 -12.99 -3.20
N ASP A 48 -0.04 -11.93 -3.94
CA ASP A 48 1.29 -11.35 -4.06
C ASP A 48 1.18 -9.81 -3.95
N PRO A 49 1.18 -9.27 -2.72
CA PRO A 49 1.04 -7.82 -2.49
C PRO A 49 2.15 -7.01 -3.16
N ARG A 50 3.36 -7.60 -3.34
CA ARG A 50 4.52 -6.91 -3.92
C ARG A 50 4.25 -6.46 -5.35
N ARG A 51 3.45 -7.20 -6.12
CA ARG A 51 3.03 -6.83 -7.49
C ARG A 51 2.09 -5.63 -7.55
N HIS A 52 1.48 -5.27 -6.43
CA HIS A 52 0.53 -4.18 -6.32
C HIS A 52 1.13 -2.94 -5.64
N VAL A 53 2.41 -2.98 -5.27
CA VAL A 53 3.12 -1.83 -4.70
C VAL A 53 3.27 -0.77 -5.78
N ARG A 54 2.86 0.45 -5.42
CA ARG A 54 3.05 1.65 -6.23
C ARG A 54 3.99 2.59 -5.49
N SER A 55 4.83 3.29 -6.24
CA SER A 55 5.68 4.33 -5.67
C SER A 55 4.79 5.36 -4.95
N ALA A 56 5.11 5.63 -3.68
CA ALA A 56 4.48 6.72 -2.96
C ALA A 56 5.26 8.01 -3.26
N PRO A 57 4.57 9.14 -3.52
CA PRO A 57 5.25 10.43 -3.57
C PRO A 57 5.88 10.74 -2.21
N ILE A 58 7.11 11.26 -2.24
CA ILE A 58 7.84 11.70 -1.05
C ILE A 58 7.62 13.21 -0.89
N VAL A 59 7.25 13.62 0.31
CA VAL A 59 6.97 15.01 0.66
C VAL A 59 7.85 15.38 1.86
N HIS A 60 8.56 16.51 1.76
CA HIS A 60 9.32 17.05 2.89
C HIS A 60 8.37 17.61 3.95
N ASP A 61 8.77 17.47 5.22
CA ASP A 61 8.00 17.95 6.38
C ASP A 61 7.75 19.47 6.37
N GLN A 62 8.66 20.24 5.78
CA GLN A 62 8.55 21.69 5.63
C GLN A 62 7.92 22.13 4.29
N ALA A 63 7.39 21.21 3.48
CA ALA A 63 6.79 21.56 2.19
C ALA A 63 5.47 22.35 2.36
N ASP A 64 5.22 23.31 1.47
CA ASP A 64 3.95 24.06 1.44
C ASP A 64 2.78 23.14 1.05
N ALA A 65 1.62 23.33 1.69
CA ALA A 65 0.45 22.48 1.50
C ALA A 65 -0.03 22.42 0.04
N LEU A 66 0.04 23.52 -0.71
CA LEU A 66 -0.38 23.54 -2.13
C LEU A 66 0.60 22.77 -3.01
N ASP A 67 1.89 22.80 -2.69
CA ASP A 67 2.91 22.00 -3.37
C ASP A 67 2.73 20.49 -3.08
N VAL A 68 2.38 20.15 -1.84
CA VAL A 68 2.01 18.78 -1.46
C VAL A 68 0.81 18.29 -2.27
N LEU A 69 -0.25 19.10 -2.36
CA LEU A 69 -1.44 18.74 -3.14
C LEU A 69 -1.13 18.48 -4.60
N SER A 70 -0.19 19.24 -5.19
CA SER A 70 0.28 19.04 -6.56
C SER A 70 1.02 17.71 -6.73
N THR A 71 1.73 17.26 -5.70
CA THR A 71 2.48 16.00 -5.66
C THR A 71 1.57 14.77 -5.46
N LEU A 72 0.44 14.93 -4.77
CA LEU A 72 -0.52 13.85 -4.44
C LEU A 72 -1.56 13.55 -5.53
N ARG A 73 -1.52 14.25 -6.66
CA ARG A 73 -2.48 14.11 -7.76
C ARG A 73 -2.42 12.77 -8.47
#